data_AF-A0A954W365-F1
#
_entry.id   AF-A0A954W365-F1
#
_cell.length_a   1.000
_cell.length_b   1.000
_cell.length_c   1.000
_cell.angle_alpha   90.00
_cell.angle_beta   90.00
_cell.angle_gamma   90.00
#
_symmetry.space_group_name_H-M   'P 1'
#
loop_
_entity.id
_entity.type
_entity.pdbx_description
1 polymer ?
#
loop_
_entity_poly.entity_id
_entity_poly.type
_entity_poly.pdbx_seq_one_letter_code
_entity_poly.pdbx_strand_id
1 'polypeptide(L)'
;LTRETDTEVLHHLISQELSDHPGISSTELLTALSGRLDGSWNIVYLNANGEMFVSRDPRGIRPLCYAVEGSLFAAASESVALTHLGFADASIKNVPPGHAMIVDGHTVRVEKYADSPRRAHCFFEWIYFANAGSHFDNAGVYLSRKRLGEELARRETVPIDEDTIVVPVPDTAKAAADS
;
A
#
# COMPACT_ATOMS: atom_id res chain seq x y z
N LEU A 1 -0.03 -0.16 30.79
CA LEU A 1 0.32 -0.20 29.35
C LEU A 1 0.48 -1.67 28.98
N THR A 2 -0.42 -2.21 28.16
CA THR A 2 -0.45 -3.64 27.85
C THR A 2 0.44 -3.98 26.65
N ARG A 3 0.77 -3.03 25.75
CA ARG A 3 1.72 -3.23 24.61
C ARG A 3 1.41 -4.49 23.81
N GLU A 4 0.14 -4.73 23.53
CA GLU A 4 -0.33 -5.97 22.87
C GLU A 4 -0.46 -5.82 21.34
N THR A 5 -0.29 -4.60 20.81
CA THR A 5 -0.34 -4.35 19.36
C THR A 5 0.89 -3.59 18.89
N ASP A 6 1.38 -3.95 17.70
CA ASP A 6 2.51 -3.26 17.08
C ASP A 6 2.20 -1.79 16.81
N THR A 7 0.94 -1.43 16.57
CA THR A 7 0.51 -0.03 16.43
C THR A 7 0.73 0.77 17.72
N GLU A 8 0.44 0.20 18.90
CA GLU A 8 0.73 0.84 20.19
C GLU A 8 2.25 0.99 20.40
N VAL A 9 3.03 -0.03 20.02
CA VAL A 9 4.50 0.03 20.06
C VAL A 9 5.02 1.16 19.15
N LEU A 10 4.55 1.23 17.90
CA LEU A 10 4.91 2.30 16.96
C LEU A 10 4.53 3.69 17.50
N HIS A 11 3.34 3.82 18.10
CA HIS A 11 2.91 5.07 18.71
C HIS A 11 3.84 5.49 19.86
N HIS A 12 4.27 4.55 20.70
CA HIS A 12 5.25 4.83 21.75
C HIS A 12 6.62 5.24 21.21
N LEU A 13 7.10 4.59 20.14
CA LEU A 13 8.37 4.95 19.50
C LEU A 13 8.31 6.35 18.91
N ILE A 14 7.21 6.70 18.22
CA ILE A 14 6.95 8.05 17.72
C ILE A 14 6.94 9.05 18.87
N SER A 15 6.21 8.76 19.95
CA SER A 15 6.08 9.65 21.11
C SER A 15 7.42 9.89 21.81
N GLN A 16 8.27 8.86 21.92
CA GLN A 16 9.62 8.98 22.47
C GLN A 16 10.48 9.89 21.60
N GLU A 17 10.51 9.64 20.29
CA GLU A 17 11.34 10.44 19.37
C GLU A 17 10.95 11.93 19.37
N LEU A 18 9.64 12.21 19.37
CA LEU A 18 9.11 13.58 19.48
C LEU A 18 9.43 14.26 20.83
N SER A 19 9.50 13.48 21.92
CA SER A 19 9.83 14.00 23.25
C SER A 19 11.32 14.28 23.40
N ASP A 20 12.15 13.39 22.89
CA ASP A 20 13.61 13.48 22.96
C ASP A 20 14.16 14.56 22.00
N HIS A 21 13.45 14.83 20.89
CA HIS A 21 13.85 15.77 19.84
C HIS A 21 12.73 16.77 19.53
N PRO A 22 12.51 17.79 20.38
CA PRO A 22 11.49 18.81 20.13
C PRO A 22 11.71 19.52 18.79
N GLY A 23 10.69 19.51 17.93
CA GLY A 23 10.74 20.15 16.61
C GLY A 23 11.37 19.30 15.50
N ILE A 24 11.63 18.01 15.74
CA ILE A 24 12.03 17.07 14.68
C ILE A 24 11.03 17.09 13.52
N SER A 25 11.53 17.13 12.29
CA SER A 25 10.65 17.06 11.12
C SER A 25 10.06 15.65 10.95
N SER A 26 8.93 15.54 10.26
CA SER A 26 8.32 14.23 9.98
C SER A 26 9.26 13.28 9.21
N THR A 27 10.07 13.84 8.31
CA THR A 27 11.04 13.06 7.51
C THR A 27 12.20 12.55 8.36
N GLU A 28 12.73 13.37 9.27
CA GLU A 28 13.75 12.95 10.24
C GLU A 28 13.21 11.90 11.23
N LEU A 29 12.00 12.10 11.75
CA LEU A 29 11.30 11.13 12.60
C LEU A 29 11.18 9.77 11.90
N LEU A 30 10.69 9.75 10.65
CA LEU A 30 10.55 8.52 9.87
C LEU A 30 11.91 7.88 9.56
N THR A 31 12.95 8.69 9.34
CA THR A 31 14.32 8.21 9.15
C THR A 31 14.81 7.49 10.40
N ALA A 32 14.66 8.10 11.58
CA ALA A 32 15.04 7.51 12.86
C ALA A 32 14.28 6.21 13.15
N LEU A 33 12.96 6.19 12.91
CA LEU A 33 12.14 4.99 13.06
C LEU A 33 12.58 3.87 12.10
N SER A 34 12.91 4.21 10.85
CA SER A 34 13.33 3.21 9.86
C SER A 34 14.63 2.49 10.24
N GLY A 35 15.50 3.12 11.01
CA GLY A 35 16.72 2.48 11.55
C GLY A 35 16.45 1.57 12.75
N ARG A 36 15.28 1.65 13.37
CA ARG A 36 14.89 0.88 14.58
C ARG A 36 13.90 -0.25 14.27
N LEU A 37 13.14 -0.13 13.20
CA LEU A 37 12.07 -1.04 12.83
C LEU A 37 12.53 -2.04 11.77
N ASP A 38 12.23 -3.31 11.99
CA ASP A 38 12.27 -4.36 10.96
C ASP A 38 10.88 -4.95 10.79
N GLY A 39 10.36 -4.93 9.56
CA GLY A 39 9.00 -5.38 9.26
C GLY A 39 8.39 -4.66 8.07
N SER A 40 7.06 -4.62 8.06
CA SER A 40 6.25 -3.90 7.06
C SER A 40 5.30 -2.96 7.76
N TRP A 41 5.16 -1.75 7.24
CA TRP A 41 4.26 -0.76 7.79
C TRP A 41 3.81 0.22 6.70
N ASN A 42 2.56 0.64 6.81
CA ASN A 42 2.11 1.93 6.31
C ASN A 42 1.64 2.72 7.53
N ILE A 43 2.19 3.91 7.77
CA ILE A 43 1.82 4.72 8.93
C ILE A 43 1.11 5.98 8.44
N VAL A 44 -0.09 6.19 8.96
CA VAL A 44 -0.78 7.49 8.90
C VAL A 44 -0.73 8.07 10.30
N TYR A 45 -0.18 9.27 10.44
CA TYR A 45 -0.08 9.98 11.70
C TYR A 45 -0.64 11.38 11.53
N LEU A 46 -1.41 11.83 12.53
CA LEU A 46 -1.97 13.17 12.62
C LEU A 46 -1.78 13.65 14.06
N ASN A 47 -1.20 14.84 14.24
CA ASN A 47 -1.05 15.44 15.56
C ASN A 47 -2.12 16.52 15.84
N ALA A 48 -2.10 17.06 17.06
CA ALA A 48 -3.04 18.08 17.50
C ALA A 48 -2.89 19.43 16.78
N ASN A 49 -1.77 19.67 16.09
CA ASN A 49 -1.54 20.88 15.28
C ASN A 49 -2.12 20.76 13.86
N GLY A 50 -2.65 19.58 13.50
CA GLY A 50 -3.15 19.30 12.15
C GLY A 50 -2.05 18.89 11.16
N GLU A 51 -0.83 18.63 11.63
CA GLU A 51 0.26 18.13 10.80
C GLU A 51 0.09 16.63 10.62
N MET A 52 0.19 16.17 9.37
CA MET A 52 -0.03 14.78 9.01
C MET A 52 1.12 14.24 8.16
N PHE A 53 1.44 12.97 8.35
CA PHE A 53 2.20 12.23 7.36
C PHE A 53 1.55 10.89 7.02
N VAL A 54 1.81 10.42 5.80
CA VAL A 54 1.43 9.09 5.31
C VAL A 54 2.66 8.42 4.72
N SER A 55 3.19 7.37 5.35
CA SER A 55 4.45 6.73 4.97
C SER A 55 4.29 5.27 4.57
N ARG A 56 5.14 4.82 3.64
CA ARG A 56 5.25 3.41 3.18
C ARG A 56 6.63 2.86 3.53
N ASP A 57 6.67 1.64 4.09
CA ASP A 57 7.91 1.00 4.50
C ASP A 57 8.99 0.95 3.39
N PRO A 58 10.29 0.92 3.75
CA PRO A 58 11.39 0.94 2.78
C PRO A 58 11.40 -0.21 1.79
N ARG A 59 10.74 -1.34 2.10
CA ARG A 59 10.63 -2.50 1.21
C ARG A 59 9.38 -2.45 0.32
N GLY A 60 8.44 -1.57 0.62
CA GLY A 60 7.17 -1.43 -0.09
C GLY A 60 6.32 -2.69 -0.06
N ILE A 61 6.33 -3.42 1.06
CA ILE A 61 5.69 -4.73 1.16
C ILE A 61 4.17 -4.59 0.99
N ARG A 62 3.55 -3.66 1.72
CA ARG A 62 2.12 -3.36 1.58
C ARG A 62 1.89 -2.26 0.53
N PRO A 63 0.74 -2.29 -0.18
CA PRO A 63 0.37 -1.25 -1.11
C PRO A 63 -0.03 0.02 -0.35
N LEU A 64 0.26 1.17 -0.95
CA LEU A 64 -0.18 2.47 -0.45
C LEU A 64 -0.25 3.43 -1.63
N CYS A 65 -1.38 4.10 -1.77
CA CYS A 65 -1.60 5.10 -2.81
C CYS A 65 -2.18 6.38 -2.20
N TYR A 66 -2.06 7.47 -2.94
CA TYR A 66 -2.57 8.78 -2.57
C TYR A 66 -3.10 9.52 -3.79
N ALA A 67 -3.95 10.50 -3.55
CA ALA A 67 -4.44 11.43 -4.55
C ALA A 67 -4.40 12.86 -4.01
N VAL A 68 -4.14 13.82 -4.90
CA VAL A 68 -4.21 15.26 -4.62
C VAL A 68 -5.01 15.93 -5.71
N GLU A 69 -6.12 16.56 -5.34
CA GLU A 69 -6.98 17.33 -6.26
C GLU A 69 -7.38 18.67 -5.63
N GLY A 70 -6.83 19.76 -6.17
CA GLY A 70 -6.97 21.07 -5.55
C GLY A 70 -6.42 21.07 -4.12
N SER A 71 -7.29 21.35 -3.14
CA SER A 71 -6.95 21.31 -1.71
C SER A 71 -7.25 19.97 -1.04
N LEU A 72 -7.75 18.97 -1.77
CA LEU A 72 -8.09 17.66 -1.23
C LEU A 72 -6.87 16.75 -1.30
N PHE A 73 -6.58 16.09 -0.19
CA PHE A 73 -5.61 15.02 -0.08
C PHE A 73 -6.30 13.78 0.49
N ALA A 74 -6.02 12.62 -0.10
CA ALA A 74 -6.43 11.35 0.44
C ALA A 74 -5.35 10.30 0.20
N ALA A 75 -5.28 9.32 1.09
CA ALA A 75 -4.43 8.15 0.93
C ALA A 75 -5.17 6.89 1.39
N ALA A 76 -4.87 5.77 0.75
CA ALA A 76 -5.51 4.49 1.03
C ALA A 76 -4.56 3.35 0.71
N SER A 77 -4.78 2.20 1.36
CA SER A 77 -4.09 0.96 1.02
C SER A 77 -4.38 0.52 -0.42
N GLU A 78 -5.54 0.89 -0.97
CA GLU A 78 -6.00 0.48 -2.29
C GLU A 78 -6.58 1.63 -3.11
N SER A 79 -6.28 1.64 -4.43
CA SER A 79 -6.73 2.70 -5.34
C SER A 79 -8.25 2.77 -5.47
N VAL A 80 -8.93 1.62 -5.39
CA VAL A 80 -10.39 1.53 -5.52
C VAL A 80 -11.10 2.37 -4.46
N ALA A 81 -10.51 2.52 -3.26
CA ALA A 81 -11.06 3.38 -2.22
C ALA A 81 -11.05 4.86 -2.64
N LEU A 82 -9.99 5.31 -3.31
CA LEU A 82 -9.87 6.69 -3.80
C LEU A 82 -10.77 6.94 -5.00
N THR A 83 -10.86 5.99 -5.94
CA THR A 83 -11.79 6.08 -7.08
C THR A 83 -13.25 6.15 -6.59
N HIS A 84 -13.62 5.34 -5.59
CA HIS A 84 -14.97 5.39 -4.99
C HIS A 84 -15.27 6.71 -4.24
N LEU A 85 -14.24 7.39 -3.73
CA LEU A 85 -14.36 8.73 -3.14
C LEU A 85 -14.48 9.83 -4.19
N GLY A 86 -14.35 9.51 -5.48
CA GLY A 86 -14.51 10.44 -6.60
C GLY A 86 -13.23 11.08 -7.09
N PHE A 87 -12.05 10.66 -6.60
CA PHE A 87 -10.78 11.07 -7.19
C PHE A 87 -10.64 10.47 -8.59
N ALA A 88 -10.16 11.27 -9.55
CA ALA A 88 -9.90 10.82 -10.90
C ALA A 88 -8.72 9.83 -10.92
N ASP A 89 -8.82 8.75 -11.70
CA ASP A 89 -7.76 7.72 -11.74
C ASP A 89 -6.37 8.29 -12.09
N ALA A 90 -6.32 9.36 -12.90
CA ALA A 90 -5.08 10.04 -13.27
C ALA A 90 -4.42 10.83 -12.11
N SER A 91 -5.16 11.15 -11.04
CA SER A 91 -4.63 11.81 -9.86
C SER A 91 -4.10 10.82 -8.82
N ILE A 92 -4.49 9.54 -8.91
CA ILE A 92 -4.10 8.48 -7.98
C ILE A 92 -2.67 8.01 -8.30
N LYS A 93 -1.78 8.09 -7.30
CA LYS A 93 -0.36 7.74 -7.42
C LYS A 93 0.02 6.77 -6.30
N ASN A 94 0.93 5.86 -6.61
CA ASN A 94 1.53 4.98 -5.60
C ASN A 94 2.51 5.78 -4.74
N VAL A 95 2.52 5.53 -3.43
CA VAL A 95 3.59 6.01 -2.55
C VAL A 95 4.82 5.14 -2.81
N PRO A 96 5.97 5.68 -3.22
CA PRO A 96 7.15 4.86 -3.44
C PRO A 96 7.67 4.25 -2.13
N PRO A 97 8.35 3.10 -2.15
CA PRO A 97 8.98 2.53 -0.95
C PRO A 97 9.93 3.54 -0.28
N GLY A 98 9.85 3.65 1.06
CA GLY A 98 10.69 4.56 1.84
C GLY A 98 10.38 6.05 1.65
N HIS A 99 9.18 6.37 1.15
CA HIS A 99 8.69 7.73 0.99
C HIS A 99 7.47 7.98 1.87
N ALA A 100 7.23 9.26 2.14
CA ALA A 100 6.08 9.76 2.84
C ALA A 100 5.46 10.97 2.15
N MET A 101 4.15 11.09 2.29
CA MET A 101 3.41 12.32 2.03
C MET A 101 3.43 13.15 3.31
N ILE A 102 3.95 14.37 3.27
CA ILE A 102 3.91 15.32 4.38
C ILE A 102 2.84 16.35 4.06
N VAL A 103 1.87 16.52 4.96
CA VAL A 103 0.73 17.42 4.78
C VAL A 103 0.71 18.43 5.92
N ASP A 104 0.93 19.69 5.59
CA ASP A 104 1.09 20.80 6.53
C ASP A 104 -0.02 21.87 6.42
N GLY A 105 -1.27 21.41 6.32
CA GLY A 105 -2.47 22.26 6.25
C GLY A 105 -2.65 23.02 4.94
N HIS A 106 -1.57 23.28 4.20
CA HIS A 106 -1.58 24.05 2.94
C HIS A 106 -0.90 23.34 1.78
N THR A 107 0.09 22.49 2.05
CA THR A 107 0.85 21.81 0.99
C THR A 107 0.92 20.30 1.24
N VAL A 108 1.11 19.57 0.14
CA VAL A 108 1.42 18.14 0.16
C VAL A 108 2.79 17.97 -0.49
N ARG A 109 3.75 17.46 0.28
CA ARG A 109 5.11 17.17 -0.19
C ARG A 109 5.34 15.67 -0.20
N VAL A 110 6.01 15.17 -1.24
CA VAL A 110 6.48 13.78 -1.29
C VAL A 110 7.95 13.80 -0.87
N GLU A 111 8.28 13.20 0.25
CA GLU A 111 9.64 13.19 0.79
C GLU A 111 10.14 11.76 0.98
N LYS A 112 11.41 11.54 0.61
CA LYS A 112 12.08 10.27 0.85
C LYS A 112 12.71 10.31 2.25
N TYR A 113 12.40 9.32 3.08
CA TYR A 113 12.97 9.19 4.42
C TYR A 113 13.92 7.99 4.57
N ALA A 114 13.90 7.04 3.62
CA ALA A 114 14.78 5.87 3.65
C ALA A 114 15.13 5.39 2.24
N ASP A 115 16.32 4.81 2.09
CA ASP A 115 16.68 4.05 0.90
C ASP A 115 15.91 2.73 0.86
N SER A 116 15.48 2.34 -0.34
CA SER A 116 14.85 1.04 -0.59
C SER A 116 15.92 0.06 -1.06
N PRO A 117 16.46 -0.83 -0.21
CA PRO A 117 17.49 -1.78 -0.62
C PRO A 117 16.98 -2.77 -1.68
N ARG A 118 15.68 -3.09 -1.64
CA ARG A 118 14.96 -3.89 -2.63
C ARG A 118 13.45 -3.69 -2.48
N ARG A 119 12.69 -3.93 -3.55
CA ARG A 119 11.22 -4.04 -3.48
C ARG A 119 10.81 -5.46 -3.08
N ALA A 120 9.82 -5.59 -2.20
CA ALA A 120 9.37 -6.86 -1.65
C ALA A 120 7.85 -6.93 -1.52
N HIS A 121 7.12 -6.58 -2.59
CA HIS A 121 5.66 -6.57 -2.60
C HIS A 121 5.07 -7.88 -2.06
N CYS A 122 4.03 -7.76 -1.22
CA CYS A 122 3.29 -8.90 -0.73
C CYS A 122 2.53 -9.56 -1.88
N PHE A 123 2.97 -10.75 -2.30
CA PHE A 123 2.31 -11.48 -3.39
C PHE A 123 0.84 -11.85 -3.06
N PHE A 124 0.50 -11.98 -1.77
CA PHE A 124 -0.87 -12.26 -1.33
C PHE A 124 -1.87 -11.16 -1.72
N GLU A 125 -1.43 -9.91 -1.81
CA GLU A 125 -2.27 -8.81 -2.30
C GLU A 125 -2.71 -9.08 -3.75
N TRP A 126 -1.77 -9.52 -4.59
CA TRP A 126 -2.03 -9.81 -6.01
C TRP A 126 -2.92 -11.02 -6.23
N ILE A 127 -2.75 -12.08 -5.44
CA ILE A 127 -3.49 -13.33 -5.66
C ILE A 127 -4.84 -13.37 -4.96
N TYR A 128 -5.01 -12.64 -3.86
CA TYR A 128 -6.19 -12.84 -3.01
C TYR A 128 -6.70 -11.58 -2.27
N PHE A 129 -5.87 -10.91 -1.46
CA PHE A 129 -6.38 -9.92 -0.50
C PHE A 129 -6.96 -8.66 -1.15
N ALA A 130 -6.31 -8.14 -2.19
CA ALA A 130 -6.73 -6.89 -2.79
C ALA A 130 -8.02 -7.04 -3.59
N ASN A 131 -8.75 -5.94 -3.70
CA ASN A 131 -9.86 -5.84 -4.63
C ASN A 131 -9.35 -5.95 -6.08
N ALA A 132 -10.07 -6.66 -6.94
CA ALA A 132 -9.68 -6.84 -8.33
C ALA A 132 -9.62 -5.53 -9.14
N GLY A 133 -10.41 -4.51 -8.75
CA GLY A 133 -10.39 -3.17 -9.34
C GLY A 133 -9.19 -2.31 -8.91
N SER A 134 -8.40 -2.76 -7.96
CA SER A 134 -7.24 -2.01 -7.46
C SER A 134 -6.04 -2.09 -8.40
N HIS A 135 -5.21 -1.04 -8.36
CA HIS A 135 -3.94 -0.95 -9.06
C HIS A 135 -2.82 -0.66 -8.05
N PHE A 136 -1.75 -1.44 -8.10
CA PHE A 136 -0.55 -1.22 -7.29
C PHE A 136 0.67 -1.11 -8.17
N ASP A 137 1.50 -0.10 -7.94
CA ASP A 137 2.80 0.07 -8.60
C ASP A 137 2.75 -0.14 -10.13
N ASN A 138 1.71 0.39 -10.79
CA ASN A 138 1.39 0.30 -12.23
C ASN A 138 0.93 -1.06 -12.77
N ALA A 139 0.49 -1.98 -11.90
CA ALA A 139 -0.15 -3.23 -12.29
C ALA A 139 -1.57 -3.34 -11.70
N GLY A 140 -2.54 -3.75 -12.52
CA GLY A 140 -3.92 -3.98 -12.09
C GLY A 140 -4.07 -5.38 -11.47
N VAL A 141 -4.78 -5.49 -10.35
CA VAL A 141 -4.96 -6.76 -9.63
C VAL A 141 -5.72 -7.77 -10.49
N TYR A 142 -6.81 -7.36 -11.15
CA TYR A 142 -7.57 -8.22 -12.06
C TYR A 142 -6.67 -8.82 -13.15
N LEU A 143 -5.90 -7.99 -13.85
CA LEU A 143 -5.05 -8.43 -14.96
C LEU A 143 -3.91 -9.34 -14.47
N SER A 144 -3.35 -9.07 -13.30
CA SER A 144 -2.39 -9.96 -12.66
C SER A 144 -2.99 -11.34 -12.38
N ARG A 145 -4.22 -11.40 -11.84
CA ARG A 145 -4.93 -12.68 -11.60
C ARG A 145 -5.27 -13.42 -12.88
N LYS A 146 -5.70 -12.71 -13.92
CA LYS A 146 -5.92 -13.30 -15.25
C LYS A 146 -4.65 -13.96 -15.78
N ARG A 147 -3.52 -13.26 -15.75
CA ARG A 147 -2.21 -13.82 -16.19
C ARG A 147 -1.81 -15.06 -15.39
N LEU A 148 -2.10 -15.09 -14.09
CA LEU A 148 -1.86 -16.28 -13.28
C LEU A 148 -2.72 -17.48 -13.74
N GLY A 149 -3.96 -17.23 -14.15
CA GLY A 149 -4.83 -18.20 -14.82
C GLY A 149 -4.21 -18.74 -16.11
N GLU A 150 -3.73 -17.85 -16.98
CA GLU A 150 -3.06 -18.23 -18.24
C GLU A 150 -1.82 -19.11 -17.97
N GLU A 151 -1.00 -18.77 -16.95
CA GLU A 151 0.15 -19.60 -16.55
C GLU A 151 -0.27 -20.95 -15.99
N LEU A 152 -1.38 -21.02 -15.25
CA LEU A 152 -1.92 -22.27 -14.72
C LEU A 152 -2.42 -23.16 -15.85
N ALA A 153 -3.17 -22.60 -16.81
CA ALA A 153 -3.68 -23.32 -17.97
C ALA A 153 -2.55 -23.93 -18.82
N ARG A 154 -1.42 -23.22 -19.00
CA ARG A 154 -0.24 -23.76 -19.72
C ARG A 154 0.42 -24.95 -19.01
N ARG A 155 0.16 -25.13 -17.72
CA ARG A 155 0.67 -26.26 -16.92
C ARG A 155 -0.34 -27.38 -16.77
N GLU A 156 -1.56 -27.19 -17.30
CA GLU A 156 -2.60 -28.20 -17.23
C GLU A 156 -2.22 -29.42 -18.07
N THR A 157 -2.52 -30.60 -17.54
CA THR A 157 -2.24 -31.88 -18.17
C THR A 157 -3.50 -32.70 -18.43
N VAL A 158 -4.65 -32.27 -17.90
CA VAL A 158 -5.96 -32.82 -18.23
C VAL A 158 -6.23 -32.64 -19.73
N PRO A 159 -6.58 -33.72 -20.47
CA PRO A 159 -6.99 -33.61 -21.86
C PRO A 159 -8.22 -32.72 -21.98
N ILE A 160 -8.11 -31.67 -22.80
CA ILE A 160 -9.19 -30.72 -23.04
C ILE A 160 -9.93 -31.15 -24.30
N ASP A 161 -11.25 -31.29 -24.18
CA ASP A 161 -12.18 -31.61 -25.26
C ASP A 161 -13.38 -30.64 -25.28
N GLU A 162 -14.38 -30.94 -26.11
CA GLU A 162 -15.55 -30.08 -26.31
C GLU A 162 -16.48 -30.02 -25.08
N ASP A 163 -16.41 -31.01 -24.18
CA ASP A 163 -17.22 -31.09 -22.96
C ASP A 163 -16.50 -30.50 -21.73
N THR A 164 -15.25 -30.08 -21.90
CA THR A 164 -14.43 -29.54 -20.82
C THR A 164 -14.91 -28.16 -20.41
N ILE A 165 -15.21 -27.99 -19.11
CA ILE A 165 -15.65 -26.72 -18.52
C ILE A 165 -14.71 -26.26 -17.42
N VAL A 166 -14.49 -24.95 -17.34
CA VAL A 166 -13.76 -24.30 -16.24
C VAL A 166 -14.76 -23.65 -15.29
N VAL A 167 -14.67 -23.98 -14.00
CA VAL A 167 -15.57 -23.43 -12.98
C VAL A 167 -14.76 -22.77 -11.87
N PRO A 168 -14.79 -21.43 -11.74
CA PRO A 168 -14.09 -20.76 -10.65
C PRO A 168 -14.79 -20.99 -9.30
N VAL A 169 -14.00 -21.15 -8.24
CA VAL A 169 -14.50 -21.00 -6.87
C VAL A 169 -14.69 -19.51 -6.59
N PRO A 170 -15.91 -19.04 -6.26
CA PRO A 170 -16.14 -17.64 -5.99
C PRO A 170 -15.40 -17.13 -4.74
N ASP A 171 -14.98 -15.87 -4.67
CA ASP A 171 -15.14 -14.81 -5.68
C ASP A 171 -13.82 -14.47 -6.42
N THR A 172 -12.68 -14.64 -5.74
CA THR A 172 -11.37 -14.19 -6.21
C THR A 172 -10.84 -14.94 -7.43
N ALA A 173 -11.25 -16.19 -7.63
CA ALA A 173 -10.75 -17.03 -8.73
C ALA A 173 -11.41 -16.71 -10.08
N LYS A 174 -12.49 -15.89 -10.11
CA LYS A 174 -13.18 -15.53 -11.36
C LYS A 174 -12.21 -14.95 -12.39
N ALA A 175 -11.43 -13.95 -12.00
CA ALA A 175 -10.45 -13.31 -12.88
C ALA A 175 -9.40 -14.29 -13.44
N ALA A 176 -9.02 -15.30 -12.66
CA ALA A 176 -8.07 -16.33 -13.10
C ALA A 176 -8.73 -17.40 -13.99
N ALA A 177 -10.03 -17.67 -13.83
CA ALA A 177 -10.77 -18.59 -14.69
C ALA A 177 -11.25 -17.94 -15.99
N ASP A 178 -11.41 -16.62 -16.02
CA ASP A 178 -11.73 -15.83 -17.22
C ASP A 178 -10.54 -15.72 -18.21
N SER A 179 -9.43 -16.42 -17.93
CA SER A 179 -8.17 -16.39 -18.70
C SER A 179 -8.27 -17.09 -20.04
#